data_AF-A0A7W8V374-F1
#
_entry.id   AF-A0A7W8V374-F1
#
_cell.length_a   1.000
_cell.length_b   1.000
_cell.length_c   1.000
_cell.angle_alpha   90.00
_cell.angle_beta   90.00
_cell.angle_gamma   90.00
#
_symmetry.space_group_name_H-M   'P 1'
#
loop_
_entity.id
_entity.type
_entity.pdbx_description
1 polymer ?
#
loop_
_entity_poly.entity_id
_entity_poly.type
_entity_poly.pdbx_seq_one_letter_code
_entity_poly.pdbx_strand_id
1 'polypeptide(L)'
;MQFGGEFFRQLWNEFSYLHLGRSPFVRNRVLDPAPDLSLVRSAYDEAGKVFPQFDPSKVDIAWGGAIDNTPDGIPVVSECVQHPGIYLCTGFSGHGFSSSLGAGRMLAQAIVTGETETLAPNIIY
;
A
#
# COMPACT_ATOMS: atom_id res chain seq x y z
N MET A 1 10.22 15.75 6.29
CA MET A 1 9.03 15.91 5.43
C MET A 1 9.38 16.84 4.30
N GLN A 2 9.23 16.38 3.05
CA GLN A 2 9.48 17.21 1.87
C GLN A 2 8.12 17.64 1.33
N PHE A 3 7.79 18.93 1.43
CA PHE A 3 6.52 19.46 0.94
C PHE A 3 6.69 19.87 -0.53
N GLY A 4 6.26 18.99 -1.45
CA GLY A 4 6.34 19.19 -2.90
C GLY A 4 4.98 19.45 -3.56
N GLY A 5 4.96 19.65 -4.87
CA GLY A 5 3.72 19.85 -5.64
C GLY A 5 2.74 18.69 -5.49
N GLU A 6 3.24 17.46 -5.39
CA GLU A 6 2.43 16.26 -5.14
C GLU A 6 1.73 16.27 -3.78
N PHE A 7 2.40 16.78 -2.74
CA PHE A 7 1.80 16.93 -1.42
C PHE A 7 0.58 17.86 -1.47
N PHE A 8 0.73 19.05 -2.07
CA PHE A 8 -0.37 20.00 -2.17
C PHE A 8 -1.48 19.52 -3.12
N ARG A 9 -1.12 18.79 -4.19
CA ARG A 9 -2.08 18.13 -5.09
C ARG A 9 -2.92 17.11 -4.33
N GLN A 10 -2.29 16.23 -3.54
CA GLN A 10 -2.98 15.24 -2.71
C GLN A 10 -3.84 15.93 -1.65
N LEU A 11 -3.29 16.92 -0.93
CA LEU A 11 -4.03 17.68 0.07
C LEU A 11 -5.29 18.34 -0.52
N TRP A 12 -5.19 18.93 -1.71
CA TRP A 12 -6.33 19.51 -2.39
C TRP A 12 -7.36 18.48 -2.84
N ASN A 13 -6.93 17.30 -3.30
CA ASN A 13 -7.83 16.20 -3.64
C ASN A 13 -8.60 15.72 -2.41
N GLU A 14 -7.92 15.52 -1.28
CA GLU A 14 -8.56 15.15 0.00
C GLU A 14 -9.55 16.21 0.47
N PHE A 15 -9.16 17.49 0.44
CA PHE A 15 -10.05 18.60 0.76
C PHE A 15 -11.29 18.60 -0.14
N SER A 16 -11.10 18.48 -1.46
CA SER A 16 -12.19 18.46 -2.44
C SER A 16 -13.12 17.25 -2.27
N TYR A 17 -12.57 16.11 -1.86
CA TYR A 17 -13.37 14.92 -1.59
C TYR A 17 -14.25 15.13 -0.36
N LEU A 18 -13.65 15.51 0.76
CA LEU A 18 -14.33 15.64 2.05
C LEU A 18 -15.33 16.79 2.10
N HIS A 19 -15.06 17.90 1.40
CA HIS A 19 -15.86 19.13 1.52
C HIS A 19 -16.71 19.43 0.29
N LEU A 20 -16.34 18.95 -0.90
CA LEU A 20 -17.04 19.26 -2.16
C LEU A 20 -17.66 18.03 -2.83
N GLY A 21 -17.56 16.84 -2.22
CA GLY A 21 -18.11 15.58 -2.75
C GLY A 21 -17.49 15.11 -4.06
N ARG A 22 -16.33 15.67 -4.46
CA ARG A 22 -15.65 15.32 -5.71
C ARG A 22 -14.68 14.18 -5.46
N SER A 23 -15.11 12.96 -5.77
CA SER A 23 -14.30 11.76 -5.57
C SER A 23 -13.07 11.72 -6.49
N PRO A 24 -11.85 11.60 -5.95
CA PRO A 24 -10.63 11.40 -6.75
C PRO A 24 -10.60 10.00 -7.38
N PHE A 25 -11.31 9.03 -6.82
CA PHE A 25 -11.31 7.63 -7.22
C PHE A 25 -11.97 7.39 -8.58
N VAL A 26 -12.82 8.31 -9.05
CA VAL A 26 -13.40 8.24 -10.40
C VAL A 26 -12.35 8.61 -11.46
N ARG A 27 -11.47 9.57 -11.14
CA ARG A 27 -10.39 10.02 -12.04
C ARG A 27 -9.19 9.07 -12.00
N ASN A 28 -8.83 8.59 -10.82
CA ASN A 28 -7.66 7.76 -10.59
C ASN A 28 -8.10 6.38 -10.09
N ARG A 29 -8.71 5.58 -10.99
CA ARG A 29 -9.16 4.21 -10.68
C ARG A 29 -8.00 3.23 -10.51
N VAL A 30 -6.91 3.48 -11.23
CA VAL A 30 -5.66 2.72 -11.15
C VAL A 30 -4.59 3.71 -10.72
N LEU A 31 -4.05 3.50 -9.53
CA LEU A 31 -2.96 4.33 -9.01
C LEU A 31 -1.65 3.78 -9.58
N ASP A 32 -1.29 4.27 -10.77
CA ASP A 32 -0.13 3.86 -11.56
C ASP A 32 0.91 4.99 -11.61
N PRO A 33 1.74 5.16 -10.56
CA PRO A 33 2.76 6.18 -10.54
C PRO A 33 3.93 5.79 -11.46
N ALA A 34 4.52 6.78 -12.12
CA ALA A 34 5.79 6.57 -12.82
C ALA A 34 6.89 6.11 -11.85
N PRO A 35 7.82 5.26 -12.28
CA PRO A 35 8.94 4.84 -11.44
C PRO A 35 9.84 6.02 -11.08
N ASP A 36 10.38 6.01 -9.85
CA ASP A 36 11.47 6.90 -9.48
C ASP A 36 12.80 6.34 -10.02
N LEU A 37 13.22 6.84 -11.18
CA LEU A 37 14.45 6.40 -11.83
C LEU A 37 15.72 6.74 -11.04
N SER A 38 15.68 7.77 -10.16
CA SER A 38 16.82 8.10 -9.31
C SER A 38 16.98 7.05 -8.22
N LEU A 39 15.86 6.64 -7.61
CA LEU A 39 15.84 5.55 -6.64
C LEU A 39 16.28 4.23 -7.27
N VAL A 40 15.72 3.87 -8.44
CA VAL A 40 16.10 2.67 -9.19
C VAL A 40 17.61 2.66 -9.45
N ARG A 41 18.17 3.77 -9.95
CA ARG A 41 19.61 3.88 -10.21
C ARG A 41 20.45 3.70 -8.95
N SER A 42 20.07 4.36 -7.85
CA SER A 42 20.78 4.20 -6.57
C SER A 42 20.75 2.77 -6.06
N ALA A 43 19.62 2.06 -6.19
CA ALA A 43 19.49 0.67 -5.78
C ALA A 43 20.40 -0.25 -6.60
N TYR A 44 20.49 -0.01 -7.92
CA TYR A 44 21.41 -0.75 -8.79
C TYR A 44 22.88 -0.45 -8.49
N ASP A 45 23.25 0.82 -8.26
CA ASP A 45 24.62 1.20 -7.91
C ASP A 45 25.07 0.51 -6.61
N GLU A 46 24.18 0.42 -5.61
CA GLU A 46 24.44 -0.34 -4.38
C GLU A 46 24.55 -1.85 -4.63
N ALA A 47 23.64 -2.42 -5.43
CA ALA A 47 23.68 -3.83 -5.79
C ALA A 47 24.97 -4.21 -6.53
N GLY A 48 25.48 -3.32 -7.40
CA GLY A 48 26.73 -3.51 -8.13
C GLY A 48 27.97 -3.60 -7.24
N LYS A 49 27.95 -3.00 -6.04
CA LYS A 49 29.04 -3.14 -5.05
C LYS A 49 29.15 -4.57 -4.50
N VAL A 50 28.03 -5.30 -4.46
CA VAL A 50 27.96 -6.68 -3.96
C VAL A 50 28.04 -7.69 -5.11
N PHE A 51 27.42 -7.36 -6.25
CA PHE A 51 27.34 -8.20 -7.44
C PHE A 51 27.88 -7.43 -8.65
N PRO A 52 29.19 -7.49 -8.92
CA PRO A 52 29.85 -6.70 -9.97
C PRO A 52 29.31 -6.93 -11.38
N GLN A 53 28.57 -8.02 -11.60
CA GLN A 53 27.90 -8.31 -12.86
C GLN A 53 26.64 -7.46 -13.12
N PHE A 54 26.12 -6.74 -12.12
CA PHE A 54 24.97 -5.84 -12.29
C PHE A 54 25.41 -4.50 -12.88
N ASP A 55 24.92 -4.24 -14.07
CA ASP A 55 25.15 -3.01 -14.82
C ASP A 55 23.82 -2.25 -14.92
N PRO A 56 23.70 -1.04 -14.32
CA PRO A 56 22.49 -0.24 -14.35
C PRO A 56 22.03 0.14 -15.77
N SER A 57 22.91 0.07 -16.78
CA SER A 57 22.51 0.29 -18.18
C SER A 57 21.66 -0.85 -18.76
N LYS A 58 21.55 -1.98 -18.04
CA LYS A 58 20.81 -3.19 -18.45
C LYS A 58 19.43 -3.32 -17.80
N VAL A 59 18.89 -2.25 -17.24
CA VAL A 59 17.50 -2.26 -16.72
C VAL A 59 16.54 -2.37 -17.90
N ASP A 60 15.89 -3.53 -18.04
CA ASP A 60 14.89 -3.74 -19.09
C ASP A 60 13.59 -2.99 -18.80
N ILE A 61 13.13 -3.01 -17.54
CA ILE A 61 11.85 -2.42 -17.12
C ILE A 61 12.00 -1.81 -15.72
N ALA A 62 11.45 -0.60 -15.54
CA ALA A 62 11.21 0.02 -14.25
C ALA A 62 9.71 0.33 -14.12
N TRP A 63 9.15 0.10 -12.94
CA TRP A 63 7.73 0.34 -12.65
C TRP A 63 7.57 0.98 -11.27
N GLY A 64 6.49 1.74 -11.10
CA GLY A 64 6.08 2.31 -9.83
C GLY A 64 4.81 1.63 -9.33
N GLY A 65 4.62 1.62 -8.01
CA GLY A 65 3.41 1.08 -7.40
C GLY A 65 3.06 1.88 -6.16
N ALA A 66 1.76 1.97 -5.88
CA ALA A 66 1.29 2.52 -4.62
C ALA A 66 1.21 1.44 -3.56
N ILE A 67 1.61 1.79 -2.34
CA ILE A 67 1.54 0.93 -1.16
C ILE A 67 0.54 1.52 -0.18
N ASP A 68 -0.39 0.69 0.27
CA ASP A 68 -1.34 1.01 1.32
C ASP A 68 -0.68 0.86 2.70
N ASN A 69 -0.20 1.99 3.23
CA ASN A 69 0.46 2.03 4.54
C ASN A 69 -0.54 2.31 5.67
N THR A 70 -0.36 1.62 6.79
CA THR A 70 -0.93 2.00 8.09
C THR A 70 0.12 2.70 8.95
N PRO A 71 -0.26 3.59 9.90
CA PRO A 71 0.70 4.31 10.74
C PRO A 71 1.62 3.41 11.56
N ASP A 72 1.16 2.21 11.91
CA ASP A 72 1.88 1.20 12.69
C ASP A 72 2.43 0.04 11.83
N GLY A 73 2.13 0.03 10.53
CA GLY A 73 2.53 -1.03 9.61
C GLY A 73 1.76 -2.35 9.77
N ILE A 74 0.72 -2.38 10.62
CA ILE A 74 -0.08 -3.58 10.88
C ILE A 74 -1.26 -3.64 9.89
N PRO A 75 -1.50 -4.78 9.21
CA PRO A 75 -2.65 -4.93 8.33
C PRO A 75 -3.98 -4.85 9.08
N VAL A 76 -5.01 -4.32 8.41
CA VAL A 76 -6.39 -4.26 8.90
C VAL A 76 -7.22 -5.32 8.18
N VAL A 77 -7.71 -6.30 8.94
CA VAL A 77 -8.70 -7.30 8.49
C VAL A 77 -9.90 -7.23 9.42
N SER A 78 -10.97 -6.56 9.00
CA SER A 78 -12.12 -6.25 9.88
C SER A 78 -13.39 -5.97 9.09
N GLU A 79 -14.54 -6.17 9.72
CA GLU A 79 -15.80 -5.62 9.23
C GLU A 79 -15.87 -4.10 9.45
N CYS A 80 -16.49 -3.39 8.51
CA CYS A 80 -16.81 -1.98 8.63
C CYS A 80 -17.98 -1.80 9.60
N VAL A 81 -17.71 -1.29 10.80
CA VAL A 81 -18.71 -1.10 11.86
C VAL A 81 -19.96 -0.32 11.39
N GLN A 82 -19.79 0.66 10.50
CA GLN A 82 -20.89 1.48 9.99
C GLN A 82 -21.66 0.84 8.84
N HIS A 83 -21.13 -0.23 8.24
CA HIS A 83 -21.69 -0.90 7.06
C HIS A 83 -21.57 -2.43 7.21
N PRO A 84 -22.53 -3.06 7.91
CA PRO A 84 -22.55 -4.51 8.09
C PRO A 84 -22.50 -5.27 6.75
N GLY A 85 -21.73 -6.34 6.70
CA GLY A 85 -21.45 -7.13 5.51
C GLY A 85 -20.34 -6.58 4.60
N ILE A 86 -19.77 -5.40 4.90
CA ILE A 86 -18.59 -4.87 4.21
C ILE A 86 -17.35 -5.14 5.04
N TYR A 87 -16.33 -5.74 4.43
CA TYR A 87 -15.06 -6.05 5.09
C TYR A 87 -13.90 -5.31 4.43
N LEU A 88 -12.93 -4.91 5.25
CA LEU A 88 -11.65 -4.36 4.83
C LEU A 88 -10.56 -5.43 5.02
N CYS A 89 -9.67 -5.51 4.04
CA CYS A 89 -8.45 -6.31 4.07
C CYS A 89 -7.37 -5.52 3.33
N THR A 90 -6.67 -4.64 4.06
CA THR A 90 -5.76 -3.61 3.51
C THR A 90 -4.72 -3.21 4.56
N GLY A 91 -3.82 -2.29 4.24
CA GLY A 91 -2.83 -1.75 5.17
C GLY A 91 -1.56 -2.59 5.28
N PHE A 92 -1.22 -3.36 4.24
CA PHE A 92 -0.13 -4.31 4.31
C PHE A 92 1.26 -3.68 4.27
N SER A 93 1.36 -2.36 4.03
CA SER A 93 2.57 -1.56 4.23
C SER A 93 3.82 -2.15 3.53
N GLY A 94 3.64 -2.74 2.35
CA GLY A 94 4.71 -3.30 1.52
C GLY A 94 4.99 -4.80 1.72
N HIS A 95 4.41 -5.44 2.74
CA HIS A 95 4.67 -6.85 3.10
C HIS A 95 3.48 -7.78 2.77
N GLY A 96 2.55 -7.30 1.95
CA GLY A 96 1.28 -7.99 1.69
C GLY A 96 1.41 -9.32 0.95
N PHE A 97 2.45 -9.49 0.13
CA PHE A 97 2.63 -10.73 -0.62
C PHE A 97 2.76 -11.95 0.30
N SER A 98 3.66 -11.88 1.29
CA SER A 98 3.88 -12.96 2.25
C SER A 98 2.68 -13.15 3.20
N SER A 99 2.03 -12.06 3.61
CA SER A 99 0.95 -12.10 4.61
C SER A 99 -0.43 -12.37 4.03
N SER A 100 -0.58 -12.30 2.71
CA SER A 100 -1.87 -12.41 1.99
C SER A 100 -2.63 -13.70 2.29
N LEU A 101 -1.94 -14.84 2.39
CA LEU A 101 -2.59 -16.13 2.64
C LEU A 101 -3.22 -16.20 4.04
N GLY A 102 -2.51 -15.70 5.05
CA GLY A 102 -3.03 -15.63 6.42
C GLY A 102 -4.21 -14.66 6.53
N ALA A 103 -4.04 -13.46 5.98
CA ALA A 103 -5.08 -12.44 5.97
C ALA A 103 -6.34 -12.90 5.21
N GLY A 104 -6.18 -13.58 4.08
CA GLY A 104 -7.30 -14.15 3.32
C GLY A 104 -8.07 -15.20 4.11
N ARG A 105 -7.38 -16.07 4.86
CA ARG A 105 -8.02 -17.05 5.75
C ARG A 105 -8.79 -16.36 6.88
N MET A 106 -8.20 -15.36 7.51
CA MET A 106 -8.87 -14.60 8.57
C MET A 106 -10.12 -13.87 8.05
N LEU A 107 -10.02 -13.25 6.88
CA LEU A 107 -11.15 -12.61 6.23
C LEU A 107 -12.28 -13.61 5.96
N ALA A 108 -11.95 -14.78 5.40
CA ALA A 108 -12.94 -15.83 5.14
C ALA A 108 -13.60 -16.33 6.42
N GLN A 109 -12.84 -16.50 7.50
CA GLN A 109 -13.37 -16.87 8.81
C GLN A 109 -14.33 -15.79 9.33
N ALA A 110 -13.91 -14.53 9.31
CA ALA A 110 -14.75 -13.40 9.77
C ALA A 110 -16.06 -13.27 8.98
N ILE A 111 -16.04 -13.58 7.68
CA ILE A 111 -17.26 -13.61 6.84
C ILE A 111 -18.20 -14.75 7.22
N VAL A 112 -17.66 -15.94 7.50
CA VAL A 112 -18.48 -17.13 7.77
C VAL A 112 -19.03 -17.14 9.19
N THR A 113 -18.24 -16.72 10.17
CA THR A 113 -18.61 -16.79 11.59
C THR A 113 -19.21 -15.49 12.11
N GLY A 114 -18.98 -14.37 11.44
CA GLY A 114 -19.27 -13.03 11.97
C GLY A 114 -18.31 -12.61 13.09
N GLU A 115 -17.26 -13.38 13.36
CA GLU A 115 -16.27 -13.09 14.39
C GLU A 115 -14.96 -12.63 13.75
N THR A 116 -14.59 -11.37 13.97
CA THR A 116 -13.25 -10.89 13.65
C THR A 116 -12.33 -11.18 14.82
N GLU A 117 -11.41 -12.14 14.67
CA GLU A 117 -10.22 -12.16 15.52
C GLU A 117 -9.40 -10.90 15.20
N THR A 118 -9.61 -9.84 15.98
CA THR A 118 -8.71 -8.69 15.94
C THR A 118 -7.33 -9.21 16.31
N LEU A 119 -6.37 -9.13 15.40
CA LEU A 119 -4.96 -9.21 15.75
C LEU A 119 -4.60 -7.96 16.56
N ALA A 120 -5.04 -7.93 17.81
CA ALA A 120 -4.38 -7.16 18.84
C ALA A 120 -2.93 -7.71 18.97
N PRO A 121 -1.95 -6.88 19.37
CA PRO A 121 -0.55 -6.89 18.92
C PRO A 121 0.34 -8.04 19.47
N ASN A 122 -0.20 -9.24 19.64
CA ASN A 122 0.47 -10.36 20.30
C ASN A 122 1.03 -11.42 19.34
N ILE A 123 1.08 -11.16 18.03
CA ILE A 123 1.84 -12.01 17.09
C ILE A 123 3.18 -11.34 16.80
N ILE A 124 4.16 -11.79 17.57
CA ILE A 124 5.59 -11.47 17.54
C ILE A 124 6.16 -11.79 16.15
N TYR A 125 6.91 -10.85 15.57
CA TYR A 125 7.96 -11.14 14.58
C TYR A 125 9.18 -11.73 15.28
#